data_AF-A0A384DKQ0-F1
#
_entry.id   AF-A0A384DKQ0-F1
#
_cell.length_a   1.000
_cell.length_b   1.000
_cell.length_c   1.000
_cell.angle_alpha   90.00
_cell.angle_beta   90.00
_cell.angle_gamma   90.00
#
_symmetry.space_group_name_H-M   'P 1'
#
loop_
_entity.id
_entity.type
_entity.pdbx_description
1 polymer ?
#
loop_
_entity_poly.entity_id
_entity_poly.type
_entity_poly.pdbx_seq_one_letter_code
_entity_poly.pdbx_strand_id
1 'polypeptide(L)'
;MLQWVLTGTQGLKNVSLVADKQNDVEIPSPTQKDREKKKKQQLMTQISGVKKLMHSSSLNNTSISRFGVNTENEDHLAKELEDLNKWGLNIFNVAGYSHNRPLTCIMYAIFQERDLLKTFKISSDTFVTYMMTLEDHYHSDVAYHNSLHAADVAQSTHVLLSTPALDVSSYDLVCIPAHPLLKGATQHVTYLRK
;
A
#
# COMPACT_ATOMS: atom_id res chain seq x y z
N MET A 1 6.12 -31.04 -32.04
CA MET A 1 6.39 -29.65 -32.45
C MET A 1 5.23 -28.69 -32.18
N LEU A 2 3.96 -29.15 -32.18
CA LEU A 2 2.78 -28.28 -31.99
C LEU A 2 2.49 -27.88 -30.52
N GLN A 3 3.00 -28.62 -29.52
CA GLN A 3 2.79 -28.30 -28.11
C GLN A 3 3.55 -27.03 -27.66
N TRP A 4 4.73 -26.75 -28.23
CA TRP A 4 5.57 -25.61 -27.85
C TRP A 4 5.03 -24.26 -28.36
N VAL A 5 4.41 -24.23 -29.53
CA VAL A 5 3.83 -23.01 -30.13
C VAL A 5 2.61 -22.52 -29.33
N LEU A 6 1.83 -23.44 -28.76
CA LEU A 6 0.66 -23.08 -27.95
C LEU A 6 1.07 -22.44 -26.61
N THR A 7 2.13 -22.90 -25.95
CA THR A 7 2.65 -22.27 -24.72
C THR A 7 3.17 -20.84 -24.96
N GLY A 8 3.83 -20.61 -26.11
CA GLY A 8 4.31 -19.28 -26.49
C GLY A 8 3.19 -18.27 -26.74
N THR A 9 2.08 -18.70 -27.35
CA THR A 9 0.94 -17.81 -27.63
C THR A 9 0.13 -17.45 -26.39
N GLN A 10 0.03 -18.35 -25.40
CA GLN A 10 -0.62 -18.02 -24.11
C GLN A 10 0.24 -17.08 -23.26
N GLY A 11 1.57 -17.25 -23.28
CA GLY A 11 2.50 -16.31 -22.66
C GLY A 11 2.42 -14.90 -23.28
N LEU A 12 2.31 -14.81 -24.61
CA LEU A 12 2.18 -13.54 -25.32
C LEU A 12 0.84 -12.84 -25.03
N LYS A 13 -0.27 -13.58 -24.92
CA LYS A 13 -1.57 -13.00 -24.52
C LYS A 13 -1.54 -12.38 -23.12
N ASN A 14 -0.80 -12.98 -22.19
CA ASN A 14 -0.62 -12.45 -20.84
C ASN A 14 0.26 -11.19 -20.82
N VAL A 15 1.26 -11.11 -21.70
CA VAL A 15 2.07 -9.89 -21.88
C VAL A 15 1.25 -8.78 -22.55
N SER A 16 0.35 -9.11 -23.48
CA SER A 16 -0.54 -8.12 -24.11
C SER A 16 -1.52 -7.47 -23.12
N LEU A 17 -1.97 -8.19 -22.08
CA LEU A 17 -2.78 -7.62 -20.99
C LEU A 17 -2.05 -6.52 -20.20
N VAL A 18 -0.71 -6.58 -20.13
CA VAL A 18 0.12 -5.58 -19.45
C VAL A 18 0.37 -4.34 -20.33
N ALA A 19 0.29 -4.48 -21.65
CA ALA A 19 0.68 -3.44 -22.60
C ALA A 19 -0.45 -2.51 -23.05
N ASP A 20 -1.73 -2.86 -22.84
CA ASP A 20 -2.87 -2.20 -23.51
C ASP A 20 -3.81 -1.49 -22.53
N LYS A 21 -3.30 -0.54 -21.75
CA LYS A 21 -4.13 0.45 -21.04
C LYS A 21 -3.33 1.65 -20.56
N GLN A 22 -2.78 2.40 -21.51
CA GLN A 22 -2.39 3.79 -21.30
C GLN A 22 -3.20 4.66 -22.26
N ASN A 23 -4.03 5.52 -21.66
CA ASN A 23 -4.71 6.69 -22.24
C ASN A 23 -5.76 6.45 -23.32
N ASP A 24 -7.02 6.59 -22.95
CA ASP A 24 -7.93 7.62 -23.48
C ASP A 24 -9.31 7.42 -22.83
N VAL A 25 -9.99 8.51 -22.44
CA VAL A 25 -11.40 8.77 -22.75
C VAL A 25 -11.75 10.17 -22.25
N GLU A 26 -12.08 11.00 -23.24
CA GLU A 26 -12.63 12.35 -23.20
C GLU A 26 -13.94 12.48 -22.40
N ILE A 27 -14.20 13.71 -21.99
CA ILE A 27 -15.42 14.17 -21.30
C ILE A 27 -16.55 14.35 -22.32
N PRO A 28 -17.76 13.78 -22.13
CA PRO A 28 -18.93 14.22 -22.87
C PRO A 28 -19.78 15.21 -22.05
N SER A 29 -20.04 16.38 -22.65
CA SER A 29 -20.98 17.42 -22.20
C SER A 29 -22.43 17.07 -22.63
N PRO A 30 -23.49 17.57 -21.95
CA PRO A 30 -24.84 17.03 -22.08
C PRO A 30 -25.62 17.69 -23.22
N THR A 31 -26.49 16.91 -23.88
CA THR A 31 -27.53 17.45 -24.77
C THR A 31 -28.93 16.99 -24.34
N GLN A 32 -29.81 17.98 -24.26
CA GLN A 32 -31.23 17.89 -23.90
C GLN A 32 -32.06 17.32 -25.07
N LYS A 33 -33.17 16.64 -24.76
CA LYS A 33 -34.43 16.80 -25.51
C LYS A 33 -35.65 16.27 -24.75
N ASP A 34 -36.67 17.12 -24.78
CA ASP A 34 -37.95 17.11 -24.06
C ASP A 34 -38.88 15.91 -24.31
N ARG A 35 -39.70 15.57 -23.30
CA ARG A 35 -41.17 15.68 -23.43
C ARG A 35 -41.95 15.62 -22.11
N GLU A 36 -42.72 16.69 -21.92
CA GLU A 36 -43.72 17.02 -20.89
C GLU A 36 -44.95 16.07 -20.84
N LYS A 37 -45.47 15.73 -19.63
CA LYS A 37 -46.74 16.24 -19.03
C LYS A 37 -47.41 15.32 -17.96
N LYS A 38 -47.56 15.93 -16.77
CA LYS A 38 -48.75 16.06 -15.90
C LYS A 38 -49.29 14.90 -15.02
N LYS A 39 -49.17 15.20 -13.70
CA LYS A 39 -50.24 15.28 -12.66
C LYS A 39 -50.66 13.98 -11.93
N LYS A 40 -50.24 13.86 -10.67
CA LYS A 40 -51.11 14.08 -9.48
C LYS A 40 -50.34 13.85 -8.17
N GLN A 41 -50.70 14.67 -7.19
CA GLN A 41 -50.32 14.60 -5.78
C GLN A 41 -50.57 13.21 -5.17
N GLN A 42 -49.64 12.73 -4.36
CA GLN A 42 -49.97 12.04 -3.11
C GLN A 42 -48.75 12.06 -2.17
N LEU A 43 -48.96 12.67 -1.00
CA LEU A 43 -48.18 12.44 0.21
C LEU A 43 -48.37 10.96 0.60
N MET A 44 -47.30 10.19 0.70
CA MET A 44 -47.16 9.11 1.69
C MET A 44 -45.68 8.78 1.89
N THR A 45 -45.20 9.04 3.10
CA THR A 45 -43.95 8.53 3.66
C THR A 45 -44.03 7.02 3.83
N GLN A 46 -43.47 6.22 2.92
CA GLN A 46 -42.99 4.86 3.20
C GLN A 46 -41.92 4.42 2.19
N ILE A 47 -40.68 4.26 2.66
CA ILE A 47 -39.64 3.48 1.97
C ILE A 47 -39.55 2.14 2.70
N SER A 48 -40.23 1.12 2.18
CA SER A 48 -40.01 -0.27 2.56
C SER A 48 -38.87 -0.80 1.69
N GLY A 49 -37.73 -1.13 2.30
CA GLY A 49 -36.63 -1.81 1.60
C GLY A 49 -35.20 -1.34 1.90
N VAL A 50 -34.97 -0.37 2.80
CA VAL A 50 -33.62 -0.11 3.27
C VAL A 50 -33.28 -1.18 4.30
N LYS A 51 -32.44 -2.15 3.92
CA LYS A 51 -31.74 -2.99 4.90
C LYS A 51 -31.00 -2.03 5.82
N LYS A 52 -31.54 -1.85 7.01
CA LYS A 52 -30.93 -1.13 8.11
C LYS A 52 -29.56 -1.78 8.34
N LEU A 53 -28.50 -1.09 7.93
CA LEU A 53 -27.16 -1.37 8.42
C LEU A 53 -27.25 -1.17 9.92
N MET A 54 -27.37 -2.28 10.64
CA MET A 54 -27.20 -2.30 12.08
C MET A 54 -25.74 -1.93 12.29
N HIS A 55 -25.51 -0.68 12.65
CA HIS A 55 -24.25 -0.28 13.24
C HIS A 55 -24.18 -1.03 14.56
N SER A 56 -23.52 -2.19 14.57
CA SER A 56 -23.09 -2.83 15.80
C SER A 56 -21.99 -1.95 16.37
N SER A 57 -22.37 -0.88 17.07
CA SER A 57 -21.47 -0.15 17.94
C SER A 57 -21.17 -1.04 19.16
N SER A 58 -20.39 -2.09 18.94
CA SER A 58 -19.60 -2.70 20.00
C SER A 58 -18.23 -2.03 19.91
N LEU A 59 -18.19 -0.76 20.33
CA LEU A 59 -16.92 -0.14 20.74
C LEU A 59 -16.53 -0.84 22.04
N ASN A 60 -16.03 -2.06 21.89
CA ASN A 60 -15.31 -2.72 22.96
C ASN A 60 -14.09 -1.84 23.17
N ASN A 61 -14.02 -1.19 24.32
CA ASN A 61 -12.83 -0.49 24.79
C ASN A 61 -11.73 -1.55 25.06
N THR A 62 -11.23 -2.16 24.00
CA THR A 62 -10.07 -3.03 24.01
C THR A 62 -8.90 -2.10 23.82
N SER A 63 -7.98 -2.07 24.78
CA SER A 63 -6.63 -1.57 24.55
C SER A 63 -6.15 -2.09 23.19
N ILE A 64 -5.64 -1.21 22.34
CA ILE A 64 -5.16 -1.59 21.01
C ILE A 64 -4.17 -2.75 21.14
N SER A 65 -4.43 -3.85 20.45
CA SER A 65 -3.55 -5.02 20.51
C SER A 65 -2.20 -4.69 19.87
N ARG A 66 -1.13 -5.35 20.36
CA ARG A 66 0.26 -5.04 19.99
C ARG A 66 0.50 -4.99 18.48
N PHE A 67 -0.22 -5.82 17.73
CA PHE A 67 -0.09 -5.97 16.27
C PHE A 67 -1.31 -5.42 15.50
N GLY A 68 -2.19 -4.66 16.15
CA GLY A 68 -3.44 -4.17 15.55
C GLY A 68 -4.49 -5.26 15.30
N VAL A 69 -4.21 -6.50 15.69
CA VAL A 69 -5.10 -7.66 15.59
C VAL A 69 -5.10 -8.42 16.92
N ASN A 70 -6.25 -8.98 17.30
CA ASN A 70 -6.34 -9.83 18.49
C ASN A 70 -5.91 -11.24 18.10
N THR A 71 -4.88 -11.78 18.77
CA THR A 71 -4.44 -13.17 18.56
C THR A 71 -3.89 -13.78 19.84
N GLU A 72 -4.07 -15.09 20.00
CA GLU A 72 -3.41 -15.87 21.05
C GLU A 72 -1.96 -16.25 20.68
N ASN A 73 -1.61 -16.13 19.39
CA ASN A 73 -0.31 -16.50 18.84
C ASN A 73 0.62 -15.28 18.67
N GLU A 74 0.61 -14.35 19.63
CA GLU A 74 1.38 -13.11 19.56
C GLU A 74 2.89 -13.35 19.35
N ASP A 75 3.46 -14.37 20.00
CA ASP A 75 4.90 -14.68 19.89
C ASP A 75 5.29 -15.16 18.49
N HIS A 76 4.45 -16.00 17.88
CA HIS A 76 4.68 -16.48 16.52
C HIS A 76 4.53 -15.35 15.51
N LEU A 77 3.51 -14.50 15.71
CA LEU A 77 3.30 -13.33 14.88
C LEU A 77 4.47 -12.34 15.00
N ALA A 78 4.97 -12.11 16.22
CA ALA A 78 6.14 -11.26 16.45
C ALA A 78 7.37 -11.76 15.67
N LYS A 79 7.61 -13.08 15.71
CA LYS A 79 8.73 -13.72 15.01
C LYS A 79 8.65 -13.53 13.50
N GLU A 80 7.48 -13.72 12.89
CA GLU A 80 7.34 -13.51 11.44
C GLU A 80 7.51 -12.02 11.07
N LEU A 81 7.11 -11.10 11.94
CA LEU A 81 7.26 -9.66 11.73
C LEU A 81 8.69 -9.14 11.92
N GLU A 82 9.63 -9.94 12.44
CA GLU A 82 11.07 -9.60 12.43
C GLU A 82 11.61 -9.48 10.99
N ASP A 83 10.95 -10.15 10.04
CA ASP A 83 11.30 -10.11 8.62
C ASP A 83 10.53 -9.03 7.85
N LEU A 84 9.83 -8.10 8.53
CA LEU A 84 9.02 -7.05 7.89
C LEU A 84 9.79 -6.23 6.85
N ASN A 85 11.06 -5.93 7.13
CA ASN A 85 11.94 -5.16 6.26
C ASN A 85 12.69 -6.01 5.21
N LYS A 86 12.43 -7.32 5.14
CA LYS A 86 13.13 -8.26 4.26
C LYS A 86 12.23 -8.74 3.14
N TRP A 87 12.83 -8.97 1.98
CA TRP A 87 12.16 -9.72 0.93
C TRP A 87 11.96 -11.17 1.38
N GLY A 88 10.79 -11.74 1.07
CA GLY A 88 10.50 -13.13 1.42
C GLY A 88 9.89 -13.35 2.81
N LEU A 89 9.35 -12.30 3.45
CA LEU A 89 8.43 -12.47 4.58
C LEU A 89 7.31 -13.44 4.18
N ASN A 90 7.03 -14.43 5.03
CA ASN A 90 5.99 -15.41 4.74
C ASN A 90 4.61 -14.87 5.13
N ILE A 91 3.93 -14.26 4.16
CA ILE A 91 2.61 -13.65 4.38
C ILE A 91 1.53 -14.67 4.77
N PHE A 92 1.69 -15.94 4.38
CA PHE A 92 0.76 -17.01 4.73
C PHE A 92 0.84 -17.36 6.22
N ASN A 93 2.04 -17.37 6.80
CA ASN A 93 2.22 -17.56 8.24
C ASN A 93 1.59 -16.39 9.01
N VAL A 94 1.80 -15.15 8.56
CA VAL A 94 1.17 -13.97 9.14
C VAL A 94 -0.35 -14.09 9.12
N ALA A 95 -0.95 -14.52 8.00
CA ALA A 95 -2.38 -14.77 7.92
C ALA A 95 -2.85 -15.82 8.94
N GLY A 96 -2.10 -16.92 9.09
CA GLY A 96 -2.39 -17.99 10.04
C GLY A 96 -2.37 -17.53 11.50
N TYR A 97 -1.37 -16.72 11.89
CA TYR A 97 -1.23 -16.23 13.26
C TYR A 97 -2.05 -14.98 13.57
N SER A 98 -2.60 -14.29 12.57
CA SER A 98 -3.42 -13.07 12.74
C SER A 98 -4.93 -13.32 12.69
N HIS A 99 -5.40 -14.57 12.82
CA HIS A 99 -6.80 -14.95 12.61
C HIS A 99 -7.34 -14.52 11.24
N ASN A 100 -6.55 -14.74 10.19
CA ASN A 100 -6.88 -14.37 8.82
C ASN A 100 -7.09 -12.86 8.63
N ARG A 101 -6.28 -12.05 9.34
CA ARG A 101 -6.20 -10.59 9.20
C ARG A 101 -4.80 -10.12 8.75
N PRO A 102 -4.20 -10.71 7.69
CA PRO A 102 -2.84 -10.37 7.29
C PRO A 102 -2.71 -8.91 6.86
N LEU A 103 -3.72 -8.32 6.22
CA LEU A 103 -3.63 -6.95 5.70
C LEU A 103 -3.62 -5.94 6.83
N THR A 104 -4.51 -6.08 7.80
CA THR A 104 -4.54 -5.21 8.99
C THR A 104 -3.23 -5.31 9.76
N CYS A 105 -2.74 -6.54 9.99
CA CYS A 105 -1.50 -6.79 10.72
C CYS A 105 -0.27 -6.16 10.04
N ILE A 106 -0.07 -6.44 8.75
CA ILE A 106 1.08 -5.92 8.00
C ILE A 106 1.04 -4.40 7.90
N MET A 107 -0.13 -3.82 7.60
CA MET A 107 -0.26 -2.39 7.48
C MET A 107 -0.01 -1.68 8.81
N TYR A 108 -0.48 -2.23 9.92
CA TYR A 108 -0.18 -1.70 11.25
C TYR A 108 1.32 -1.77 11.55
N ALA A 109 1.97 -2.91 11.28
CA ALA A 109 3.41 -3.07 11.47
C ALA A 109 4.23 -2.07 10.63
N ILE A 110 3.89 -1.90 9.35
CA ILE A 110 4.54 -0.92 8.45
C ILE A 110 4.38 0.51 8.98
N PHE A 111 3.18 0.87 9.41
CA PHE A 111 2.90 2.22 9.90
C PHE A 111 3.61 2.53 11.22
N GLN A 112 3.84 1.51 12.05
CA GLN A 112 4.65 1.63 13.26
C GLN A 112 6.14 1.73 12.92
N GLU A 113 6.66 0.85 12.05
CA GLU A 113 8.07 0.83 11.61
C GLU A 113 8.51 2.15 10.99
N ARG A 114 7.62 2.79 10.21
CA ARG A 114 7.87 4.07 9.54
C ARG A 114 7.40 5.29 10.33
N ASP A 115 6.94 5.11 11.58
CA ASP A 115 6.38 6.17 12.44
C ASP A 115 5.28 7.04 11.77
N LEU A 116 4.51 6.45 10.83
CA LEU A 116 3.52 7.17 10.03
C LEU A 116 2.28 7.58 10.84
N LEU A 117 1.89 6.77 11.84
CA LEU A 117 0.77 7.12 12.72
C LEU A 117 1.04 8.43 13.47
N LYS A 118 2.26 8.60 13.98
CA LYS A 118 2.67 9.83 14.67
C LYS A 118 2.81 10.99 13.69
N THR A 119 3.48 10.75 12.57
CA THR A 119 3.76 11.77 11.54
C THR A 119 2.48 12.40 11.00
N PHE A 120 1.48 11.57 10.67
CA PHE A 120 0.19 12.03 10.15
C PHE A 120 -0.87 12.27 11.23
N LYS A 121 -0.52 12.11 12.52
CA LYS A 121 -1.42 12.28 13.67
C LYS A 121 -2.67 11.41 13.59
N ILE A 122 -2.51 10.17 13.14
CA ILE A 122 -3.57 9.17 13.04
C ILE A 122 -3.58 8.36 14.34
N SER A 123 -4.73 8.28 15.00
CA SER A 123 -4.87 7.43 16.18
C SER A 123 -4.83 5.95 15.78
N SER A 124 -4.19 5.10 16.59
CA SER A 124 -4.09 3.66 16.29
C SER A 124 -5.47 3.00 16.16
N ASP A 125 -6.45 3.44 16.96
CA ASP A 125 -7.83 2.94 16.91
C ASP A 125 -8.52 3.26 15.58
N THR A 126 -8.40 4.52 15.12
CA THR A 126 -8.93 4.94 13.81
C THR A 126 -8.30 4.15 12.69
N PHE A 127 -6.98 3.95 12.74
CA PHE A 127 -6.26 3.21 11.72
C PHE A 127 -6.67 1.73 11.69
N VAL A 128 -6.69 1.04 12.83
CA VAL A 128 -7.07 -0.37 12.90
C VAL A 128 -8.52 -0.56 12.46
N THR A 129 -9.44 0.31 12.91
CA THR A 129 -10.85 0.27 12.49
C THR A 129 -10.99 0.41 10.97
N TYR A 130 -10.25 1.36 10.38
CA TYR A 130 -10.23 1.55 8.94
C TYR A 130 -9.68 0.31 8.22
N MET A 131 -8.56 -0.22 8.68
CA MET A 131 -7.90 -1.37 8.07
C MET A 131 -8.73 -2.65 8.18
N MET A 132 -9.39 -2.90 9.32
CA MET A 132 -10.32 -4.02 9.49
C MET A 132 -11.48 -3.91 8.51
N THR A 133 -12.06 -2.72 8.38
CA THR A 133 -13.15 -2.48 7.43
C THR A 133 -12.67 -2.68 5.99
N LEU A 134 -11.50 -2.16 5.63
CA LEU A 134 -10.92 -2.32 4.30
C LEU A 134 -10.65 -3.80 3.98
N GLU A 135 -10.12 -4.55 4.94
CA GLU A 135 -9.88 -5.99 4.82
C GLU A 135 -11.17 -6.80 4.67
N ASP A 136 -12.25 -6.43 5.37
CA ASP A 136 -13.58 -7.05 5.21
C ASP A 136 -14.18 -6.84 3.81
N HIS A 137 -13.74 -5.81 3.07
CA HIS A 137 -14.19 -5.56 1.69
C HIS A 137 -13.38 -6.34 0.65
N TYR A 138 -12.34 -7.07 1.04
CA TYR A 138 -11.72 -8.06 0.17
C TYR A 138 -12.52 -9.37 0.21
N HIS A 139 -12.75 -9.93 -0.98
CA HIS A 139 -13.54 -11.15 -1.15
C HIS A 139 -12.71 -12.39 -0.82
N SER A 140 -13.04 -13.09 0.28
CA SER A 140 -12.35 -14.33 0.69
C SER A 140 -12.60 -15.51 -0.24
N ASP A 141 -13.68 -15.48 -1.01
CA ASP A 141 -14.03 -16.48 -2.03
C ASP A 141 -13.23 -16.32 -3.33
N VAL A 142 -12.53 -15.19 -3.51
CA VAL A 142 -11.60 -14.99 -4.61
C VAL A 142 -10.26 -15.62 -4.27
N ALA A 143 -9.80 -16.53 -5.12
CA ALA A 143 -8.59 -17.32 -4.87
C ALA A 143 -7.29 -16.49 -4.79
N TYR A 144 -7.23 -15.32 -5.44
CA TYR A 144 -6.00 -14.52 -5.52
C TYR A 144 -6.19 -13.05 -5.11
N HIS A 145 -7.12 -12.30 -5.69
CA HIS A 145 -7.37 -10.89 -5.36
C HIS A 145 -8.15 -10.72 -4.04
N ASN A 146 -7.55 -11.18 -2.96
CA ASN A 146 -8.06 -11.11 -1.59
C ASN A 146 -7.09 -10.30 -0.69
N SER A 147 -7.40 -10.21 0.60
CA SER A 147 -6.62 -9.41 1.54
C SER A 147 -5.19 -9.94 1.72
N LEU A 148 -4.95 -11.24 1.54
CA LEU A 148 -3.62 -11.83 1.63
C LEU A 148 -2.71 -11.31 0.52
N HIS A 149 -3.21 -11.25 -0.72
CA HIS A 149 -2.44 -10.67 -1.82
C HIS A 149 -2.21 -9.16 -1.63
N ALA A 150 -3.21 -8.43 -1.14
CA ALA A 150 -3.05 -7.02 -0.82
C ALA A 150 -1.96 -6.78 0.25
N ALA A 151 -1.91 -7.65 1.27
CA ALA A 151 -0.90 -7.59 2.32
C ALA A 151 0.51 -7.86 1.78
N ASP A 152 0.65 -8.87 0.92
CA ASP A 152 1.91 -9.22 0.24
C ASP A 152 2.44 -8.06 -0.62
N VAL A 153 1.58 -7.45 -1.44
CA VAL A 153 1.93 -6.29 -2.26
C VAL A 153 2.30 -5.08 -1.39
N ALA A 154 1.58 -4.84 -0.31
CA ALA A 154 1.88 -3.73 0.61
C ALA A 154 3.24 -3.92 1.30
N GLN A 155 3.55 -5.13 1.77
CA GLN A 155 4.85 -5.44 2.39
C GLN A 155 5.99 -5.36 1.37
N SER A 156 5.80 -5.92 0.18
CA SER A 156 6.77 -5.83 -0.90
C SER A 156 7.05 -4.37 -1.29
N THR A 157 6.00 -3.55 -1.41
CA THR A 157 6.14 -2.11 -1.67
C THR A 157 6.89 -1.41 -0.55
N HIS A 158 6.60 -1.76 0.70
CA HIS A 158 7.35 -1.27 1.85
C HIS A 158 8.84 -1.59 1.73
N VAL A 159 9.23 -2.81 1.36
CA VAL A 159 10.65 -3.17 1.19
C VAL A 159 11.27 -2.42 0.01
N LEU A 160 10.57 -2.30 -1.11
CA LEU A 160 11.05 -1.54 -2.28
C LEU A 160 11.34 -0.08 -1.94
N LEU A 161 10.47 0.57 -1.15
CA LEU A 161 10.65 1.95 -0.70
C LEU A 161 11.83 2.15 0.27
N SER A 162 12.35 1.06 0.87
CA SER A 162 13.55 1.09 1.71
C SER A 162 14.85 0.90 0.91
N THR A 163 14.78 0.81 -0.42
CA THR A 163 15.97 0.66 -1.26
C THR A 163 16.81 1.94 -1.21
N PRO A 164 18.14 1.86 -0.93
CA PRO A 164 19.00 3.05 -0.77
C PRO A 164 18.98 4.00 -1.97
N ALA A 165 18.74 3.50 -3.19
CA ALA A 165 18.65 4.32 -4.39
C ALA A 165 17.41 5.25 -4.43
N LEU A 166 16.38 4.94 -3.65
CA LEU A 166 15.15 5.74 -3.52
C LEU A 166 15.17 6.63 -2.27
N ASP A 167 16.19 6.50 -1.42
CA ASP A 167 16.41 7.40 -0.29
C ASP A 167 16.97 8.75 -0.79
N VAL A 168 16.06 9.55 -1.35
CA VAL A 168 16.31 10.90 -1.84
C VAL A 168 16.77 11.88 -0.75
N SER A 169 16.71 11.50 0.54
CA SER A 169 17.29 12.30 1.62
C SER A 169 18.82 12.23 1.66
N SER A 170 19.44 11.21 1.06
CA SER A 170 20.88 10.94 1.22
C SER A 170 21.74 11.49 0.07
N TYR A 171 21.19 11.69 -1.13
CA TYR A 171 21.96 12.12 -2.29
C TYR A 171 21.99 13.63 -2.55
N ASP A 172 21.09 14.42 -1.95
CA ASP A 172 20.97 15.86 -2.26
C ASP A 172 21.76 16.82 -1.34
N LEU A 173 22.50 16.32 -0.35
CA LEU A 173 23.32 17.19 0.54
C LEU A 173 24.83 16.89 0.56
N VAL A 174 25.32 15.82 -0.09
CA VAL A 174 26.75 15.47 -0.07
C VAL A 174 27.24 15.08 -1.47
N CYS A 175 27.03 15.95 -2.47
CA CYS A 175 27.78 15.81 -3.72
C CYS A 175 28.07 17.17 -4.40
N ILE A 176 28.68 18.09 -3.65
CA ILE A 176 29.75 18.91 -4.21
C ILE A 176 30.98 18.69 -3.34
N PRO A 177 31.84 17.69 -3.65
CA PRO A 177 33.20 17.72 -3.13
C PRO A 177 33.90 18.88 -3.83
N ALA A 178 34.01 20.01 -3.12
CA ALA A 178 34.98 21.04 -3.43
C ALA A 178 36.37 20.40 -3.37
N HIS A 179 36.84 19.90 -4.52
CA HIS A 179 38.17 19.32 -4.66
C HIS A 179 39.21 20.45 -4.62
N PRO A 180 40.13 20.50 -3.63
CA PRO A 180 41.21 21.47 -3.61
C PRO A 180 42.34 20.99 -4.54
N LEU A 181 42.17 21.17 -5.86
CA LEU A 181 43.24 21.00 -6.86
C LEU A 181 43.99 22.32 -7.13
N LEU A 182 44.40 23.03 -6.08
CA LEU A 182 45.22 24.25 -6.22
C LEU A 182 46.07 24.55 -4.98
N LYS A 183 46.68 23.51 -4.39
CA LYS A 183 47.81 23.69 -3.45
C LYS A 183 48.97 22.80 -3.85
N GLY A 184 49.70 23.23 -4.87
CA GLY A 184 50.87 22.49 -5.35
C GLY A 184 51.64 23.20 -6.46
N ALA A 185 51.85 24.53 -6.37
CA ALA A 185 52.74 25.23 -7.31
C ALA A 185 53.23 26.59 -6.77
N THR A 186 53.80 26.66 -5.56
CA THR A 186 54.61 27.84 -5.18
C THR A 186 55.64 27.50 -4.10
N GLN A 187 56.63 26.65 -4.41
CA GLN A 187 57.91 26.65 -3.70
C GLN A 187 59.03 26.22 -4.66
N HIS A 188 59.70 27.20 -5.27
CA HIS A 188 61.13 27.20 -5.64
C HIS A 188 61.38 28.27 -6.71
N VAL A 189 61.67 29.52 -6.32
CA VAL A 189 62.69 30.39 -6.95
C VAL A 189 62.98 31.54 -5.97
N THR A 190 63.87 31.33 -5.00
CA THR A 190 64.65 32.44 -4.42
C THR A 190 65.95 31.91 -3.81
N TYR A 191 66.92 31.61 -4.67
CA TYR A 191 68.33 31.68 -4.27
C TYR A 191 69.15 31.97 -5.51
N LEU A 192 69.63 33.21 -5.63
CA LEU A 192 70.86 33.64 -6.33
C LEU A 192 70.91 35.18 -6.33
N ARG A 193 71.40 35.73 -5.21
CA ARG A 193 72.08 37.03 -5.19
C ARG A 193 73.41 36.84 -4.44
N LYS A 194 74.47 36.62 -5.21
CA LYS A 194 75.81 37.12 -4.93
C LYS A 194 76.23 37.89 -6.17
#